data_AF-A0A562D8W7-F1
#
_entry.id   AF-A0A562D8W7-F1
#
_cell.length_a   1.000
_cell.length_b   1.000
_cell.length_c   1.000
_cell.angle_alpha   90.00
_cell.angle_beta   90.00
_cell.angle_gamma   90.00
#
_symmetry.space_group_name_H-M   'P 1'
#
loop_
_entity.id
_entity.type
_entity.pdbx_description
1 polymer ?
#
loop_
_entity_poly.entity_id
_entity_poly.type
_entity_poly.pdbx_seq_one_letter_code
_entity_poly.pdbx_strand_id
1 'polypeptide(L)' 'PVHRRWLRARGIVPRIARRGVDSSERLGRYRWKIERTLAWLTGYRRLTIRYERHGEHFAAFLQLAAALTCFKKLAK' A
#
# COMPACT_ATOMS: atom_id res chain seq x y z
N PRO A 1 13.81 11.35 5.13
CA PRO A 1 14.90 10.85 6.01
C PRO A 1 14.40 9.98 7.18
N VAL A 2 13.37 10.43 7.91
CA VAL A 2 12.79 9.73 9.08
C VAL A 2 12.25 8.35 8.72
N HIS A 3 11.43 8.23 7.66
CA HIS A 3 10.87 6.93 7.25
C HIS A 3 11.95 5.91 6.84
N ARG A 4 13.04 6.35 6.20
CA ARG A 4 14.15 5.45 5.84
C ARG A 4 14.89 4.92 7.07
N ARG A 5 15.07 5.75 8.09
CA ARG A 5 15.68 5.35 9.37
C ARG A 5 14.77 4.37 10.12
N TRP A 6 13.48 4.67 10.22
CA TRP A 6 12.50 3.80 10.86
C TRP A 6 12.42 2.41 10.20
N LEU A 7 12.44 2.35 8.86
CA LEU A 7 12.47 1.08 8.13
C LEU A 7 13.76 0.30 8.41
N ARG A 8 14.93 0.96 8.36
CA ARG A 8 16.22 0.32 8.66
C ARG A 8 16.31 -0.19 10.09
N ALA A 9 15.75 0.53 11.06
CA ALA A 9 15.66 0.08 12.46
C ALA A 9 14.84 -1.22 12.61
N ARG A 10 13.95 -1.51 11.65
CA ARG A 10 13.17 -2.76 11.58
C ARG A 10 13.81 -3.81 10.67
N GLY A 11 15.06 -3.61 10.25
CA GLY A 11 15.75 -4.50 9.30
C GLY A 11 15.24 -4.40 7.86
N ILE A 12 14.39 -3.42 7.55
CA ILE A 12 13.80 -3.27 6.21
C ILE A 12 14.65 -2.29 5.40
N VAL A 13 15.23 -2.77 4.29
CA VAL A 13 16.00 -1.92 3.37
C VAL A 13 15.04 -1.28 2.34
N PRO A 14 14.76 0.03 2.41
CA PRO A 14 13.92 0.68 1.42
C PRO A 14 14.62 0.72 0.05
N ARG A 15 14.13 -0.05 -0.91
CA ARG A 15 14.56 0.01 -2.31
C ARG A 15 13.57 0.83 -3.13
N ILE A 16 13.96 2.05 -3.47
CA ILE A 16 13.23 2.93 -4.38
C ILE A 16 14.03 3.01 -5.68
N ALA A 17 13.36 2.81 -6.81
CA ALA A 17 13.98 2.97 -8.13
C ALA A 17 14.33 4.46 -8.34
N ARG A 18 15.56 4.74 -8.76
CA ARG A 18 15.94 6.08 -9.22
C ARG A 18 15.45 6.27 -10.65
N ARG A 19 14.62 7.29 -10.86
CA ARG A 19 14.08 7.65 -12.18
C ARG A 19 15.24 7.91 -13.14
N GLY A 20 15.23 7.27 -14.31
CA GLY A 20 16.27 7.41 -15.34
C GLY A 20 17.59 6.69 -15.07
N VAL A 21 17.73 5.98 -13.95
CA VAL A 21 18.99 5.27 -13.60
C VAL A 21 18.77 3.78 -13.37
N ASP A 22 17.75 3.41 -12.58
CA ASP A 22 17.45 2.00 -12.31
C ASP A 22 16.43 1.46 -13.32
N SER A 23 16.67 0.26 -13.89
CA SER A 23 15.70 -0.45 -14.74
C SER A 23 14.38 -0.72 -13.99
N SER A 24 13.26 -0.55 -14.68
CA SER A 24 11.92 -0.81 -14.16
C SER A 24 11.60 -2.31 -14.00
N GLU A 25 12.29 -3.18 -14.73
CA GLU A 25 12.01 -4.62 -14.78
C GLU A 25 12.14 -5.31 -13.42
N ARG A 26 13.18 -4.95 -12.65
CA ARG A 26 13.51 -5.64 -11.40
C ARG A 26 12.63 -5.19 -10.24
N LEU A 27 12.26 -3.91 -10.19
CA LEU A 27 11.33 -3.39 -9.17
C LEU A 27 9.88 -3.79 -9.45
N GLY A 28 9.48 -3.93 -10.72
CA GLY A 28 8.14 -4.35 -11.10
C GLY A 28 7.71 -5.65 -10.42
N ARG A 29 8.60 -6.66 -10.36
CA ARG A 29 8.34 -7.97 -9.71
C ARG A 29 7.91 -7.86 -8.24
N TYR A 30 8.41 -6.88 -7.50
CA TYR A 30 8.06 -6.71 -6.09
C TYR A 30 6.97 -5.65 -5.89
N ARG A 31 7.00 -4.58 -6.68
CA ARG A 31 6.02 -3.49 -6.63
C ARG A 31 4.63 -3.94 -7.01
N TRP A 32 4.47 -4.79 -8.02
CA TRP A 32 3.14 -5.16 -8.51
C TRP A 32 2.27 -5.81 -7.42
N LYS A 33 2.87 -6.53 -6.46
CA LYS A 33 2.12 -7.11 -5.33
C LYS A 33 1.49 -6.02 -4.46
N ILE A 34 2.28 -5.00 -4.11
CA ILE A 34 1.84 -3.85 -3.32
C ILE A 34 0.83 -3.02 -4.11
N GLU A 35 1.13 -2.69 -5.37
CA GLU A 35 0.28 -1.86 -6.23
C GLU A 35 -1.09 -2.52 -6.46
N ARG A 36 -1.12 -3.84 -6.67
CA ARG A 36 -2.37 -4.61 -6.75
C ARG A 36 -3.17 -4.58 -5.46
N THR A 37 -2.53 -4.76 -4.31
CA THR A 37 -3.21 -4.67 -3.01
C THR A 37 -3.79 -3.27 -2.80
N LEU A 38 -3.01 -2.22 -3.13
CA LEU A 38 -3.49 -0.84 -3.08
C LEU A 38 -4.69 -0.64 -4.01
N ALA A 39 -4.64 -1.14 -5.25
CA ALA A 39 -5.74 -1.04 -6.21
C ALA A 39 -7.04 -1.68 -5.69
N TRP A 40 -6.96 -2.82 -4.99
CA TRP A 40 -8.14 -3.44 -4.37
C TRP A 40 -8.75 -2.57 -3.26
N LEU A 41 -7.91 -1.90 -2.47
CA LEU A 41 -8.35 -1.04 -1.36
C LEU A 41 -8.88 0.31 -1.87
N THR A 42 -8.17 0.95 -2.79
CA THR A 42 -8.57 2.26 -3.36
C THR A 42 -9.72 2.15 -4.35
N GLY A 43 -10.10 0.93 -4.76
CA GLY A 43 -11.33 0.68 -5.53
C GLY A 43 -12.61 0.95 -4.74
N TYR A 44 -12.55 0.97 -3.40
CA TYR A 44 -13.67 1.43 -2.58
C TYR A 44 -13.73 2.95 -2.59
N ARG A 45 -14.88 3.54 -2.97
CA ARG A 45 -15.07 4.99 -3.16
C ARG A 45 -14.55 5.85 -1.99
N ARG A 46 -14.73 5.41 -0.73
CA ARG A 46 -14.28 6.16 0.46
C ARG A 46 -12.76 6.16 0.65
N LEU A 47 -12.04 5.25 -0.01
CA LEU A 47 -10.58 5.12 0.06
C LEU A 47 -9.88 5.62 -1.20
N THR A 48 -10.61 5.86 -2.30
CA THR A 48 -10.04 6.42 -3.53
C THR A 48 -9.42 7.79 -3.31
N ILE A 49 -10.12 8.66 -2.57
CA ILE A 49 -9.65 9.98 -2.16
C ILE A 49 -9.86 10.09 -0.65
N ARG A 50 -8.85 10.58 0.07
CA ARG A 50 -8.94 10.80 1.51
C ARG A 50 -9.71 12.10 1.77
N TYR A 51 -11.01 11.96 2.04
CA TYR A 51 -11.87 13.06 2.50
C TYR A 51 -11.91 13.20 4.03
N GLU A 52 -11.46 12.19 4.77
CA GLU A 52 -11.59 12.18 6.22
C GLU A 52 -10.65 13.16 6.91
N ARG A 53 -11.24 14.04 7.74
CA ARG A 53 -10.51 15.04 8.56
C ARG A 53 -9.55 14.37 9.54
N HIS A 54 -9.97 13.28 10.15
CA HIS A 54 -9.19 12.53 11.14
C HIS A 54 -8.57 11.29 10.50
N GLY A 55 -7.28 11.05 10.80
CA GLY A 55 -6.56 9.87 10.29
C GLY A 55 -7.15 8.54 10.76
N GLU A 56 -7.77 8.54 11.94
CA GLU A 56 -8.39 7.36 12.55
C GLU A 56 -9.59 6.86 11.74
N HIS A 57 -10.45 7.76 11.25
CA HIS A 57 -11.58 7.37 10.39
C HIS A 57 -11.11 6.74 9.09
N PHE A 58 -10.08 7.33 8.47
CA PHE A 58 -9.47 6.75 7.27
C PHE A 58 -8.88 5.36 7.56
N ALA A 59 -8.19 5.19 8.69
CA ALA A 59 -7.63 3.91 9.11
C ALA A 59 -8.73 2.86 9.34
N ALA A 60 -9.85 3.22 9.95
CA ALA A 60 -10.99 2.33 10.15
C ALA A 60 -11.59 1.86 8.80
N PHE A 61 -11.80 2.76 7.83
CA PHE A 61 -12.25 2.35 6.49
C PHE A 61 -11.25 1.45 5.78
N LEU A 62 -9.96 1.73 5.94
CA LEU A 62 -8.90 0.91 5.36
C LEU A 62 -8.93 -0.52 5.93
N GLN A 63 -9.09 -0.67 7.25
CA GLN A 63 -9.22 -1.97 7.91
C GLN A 63 -10.48 -2.71 7.45
N LEU A 64 -11.62 -2.03 7.37
CA LEU A 64 -12.86 -2.62 6.87
C LEU A 64 -12.73 -3.10 5.42
N ALA A 65 -12.12 -2.30 4.54
CA ALA A 65 -11.89 -2.68 3.15
C ALA A 65 -10.95 -3.89 3.02
N ALA A 66 -9.93 -3.98 3.88
CA ALA A 66 -9.05 -5.14 3.94
C ALA A 66 -9.82 -6.40 4.36
N ALA A 67 -10.63 -6.33 5.42
CA ALA A 67 -11.47 -7.44 5.88
C ALA A 67 -12.45 -7.91 4.79
N LEU A 68 -13.15 -6.98 4.12
CA LEU A 68 -14.06 -7.29 3.01
C LEU A 68 -13.33 -7.92 1.82
N THR A 69 -12.14 -7.43 1.48
CA THR A 69 -11.31 -8.00 0.41
C THR A 69 -10.92 -9.44 0.74
N CYS A 70 -10.45 -9.70 1.96
CA CYS A 70 -10.13 -11.05 2.41
C CYS A 70 -11.35 -11.97 2.38
N PHE A 71 -12.49 -11.51 2.92
CA PHE A 71 -13.73 -12.28 2.92
C PHE A 71 -14.16 -12.68 1.50
N LYS A 72 -14.19 -11.72 0.55
CA LYS A 72 -14.53 -12.01 -0.86
C LYS A 72 -13.56 -12.97 -1.55
N LYS A 73 -12.32 -13.07 -1.09
CA LYS A 73 -11.32 -14.00 -1.63
C LYS A 73 -11.43 -15.40 -1.03
N LEU A 74 -11.86 -15.50 0.22
CA LEU A 74 -12.02 -16.76 0.94
C LEU A 74 -13.39 -17.41 0.73
N ALA A 75 -14.45 -16.60 0.62
CA ALA A 75 -15.82 -17.06 0.38
C ALA A 75 -16.06 -17.52 -1.08
N LYS A 76 -14.99 -17.86 -1.79
CA LYS A 76 -15.01 -18.30 -3.18
C LYS A 76 -14.79 -19.80 -3.25
#